data_AF-A0A4V3AAG6-F1
#
_entry.id   AF-A0A4V3AAG6-F1
#
_cell.length_a   1.000
_cell.length_b   1.000
_cell.length_c   1.000
_cell.angle_alpha   90.00
_cell.angle_beta   90.00
_cell.angle_gamma   90.00
#
_symmetry.space_group_name_H-M   'P 1'
#
loop_
_entity.id
_entity.type
_entity.pdbx_description
1 polymer ?
#
loop_
_entity_poly.entity_id
_entity_poly.type
_entity_poly.pdbx_seq_one_letter_code
_entity_poly.pdbx_strand_id
1 'polypeptide(L)' 'MNPTIRMILPTLLLLGLAACQQEGPAERAGRSLDKAGQSVRDTVDPPRGPVERLGRSVDRAVN' A
#
# COMPACT_ATOMS: atom_id res chain seq x y z
N MET A 1 16.83 -30.23 -27.03
CA MET A 1 16.24 -29.23 -26.11
C MET A 1 17.22 -28.07 -26.02
N ASN A 2 16.86 -26.89 -26.52
CA ASN A 2 17.81 -25.77 -26.64
C ASN A 2 18.16 -25.22 -25.25
N PRO A 3 19.45 -25.08 -24.90
CA PRO A 3 19.89 -24.67 -23.56
C PRO A 3 19.36 -23.29 -23.14
N THR A 4 19.06 -22.43 -24.11
CA THR A 4 18.42 -21.12 -23.93
C THR A 4 17.04 -21.21 -23.26
N ILE A 5 16.20 -22.19 -23.65
CA ILE A 5 14.85 -22.34 -23.09
C ILE A 5 14.90 -22.77 -21.61
N ARG A 6 15.93 -23.54 -21.22
CA ARG A 6 16.12 -23.97 -19.83
C ARG A 6 16.47 -22.83 -18.87
N MET A 7 17.10 -21.75 -19.35
CA MET A 7 17.44 -20.58 -18.53
C MET A 7 16.32 -19.55 -18.42
N ILE A 8 15.42 -19.46 -19.40
CA ILE A 8 14.36 -18.44 -19.39
C ILE A 8 13.36 -18.66 -18.23
N LEU A 9 13.00 -19.91 -17.97
CA LEU A 9 12.00 -20.27 -16.96
C LEU A 9 12.37 -19.83 -15.52
N PRO A 10 13.57 -20.14 -14.98
CA PRO A 10 13.94 -19.68 -13.63
C PRO A 10 14.10 -18.16 -13.55
N THR A 11 14.54 -17.52 -14.63
CA THR A 11 14.76 -16.07 -14.68
C THR A 11 13.42 -15.32 -14.56
N LEU A 12 12.39 -15.78 -15.27
CA LEU A 12 11.05 -15.19 -15.23
C LEU A 12 10.39 -15.33 -13.84
N LEU A 13 10.64 -16.44 -13.15
CA LEU A 13 10.14 -16.67 -11.78
C LEU A 13 10.74 -15.68 -10.77
N LEU A 14 12.05 -15.41 -10.88
CA LEU A 14 12.75 -14.48 -9.99
C LEU A 14 12.27 -13.03 -10.19
N LEU A 15 11.98 -12.63 -11.43
CA LEU A 15 11.40 -11.33 -11.76
C LEU A 15 9.99 -11.15 -11.18
N GLY A 16 9.16 -12.20 -11.21
CA GLY A 16 7.81 -12.17 -10.63
C GLY A 16 7.80 -12.01 -9.10
N LEU A 17 8.74 -12.66 -8.40
CA LEU A 17 8.89 -12.52 -6.94
C LEU A 17 9.34 -11.11 -6.54
N ALA A 18 10.25 -10.50 -7.29
CA ALA A 18 10.71 -9.13 -7.03
C ALA A 18 9.58 -8.09 -7.21
N ALA A 19 8.59 -8.38 -8.05
CA ALA A 19 7.44 -7.51 -8.27
C ALA A 19 6.39 -7.56 -7.15
N CYS A 20 6.30 -8.65 -6.38
CA CYS A 20 5.33 -8.76 -5.28
C CYS A 20 5.67 -7.92 -4.05
N GLN A 21 6.93 -7.51 -3.87
CA GLN A 21 7.39 -6.78 -2.69
C GLN A 21 7.29 -5.25 -2.83
N GLN A 22 6.94 -4.74 -4.02
CA GLN A 22 6.81 -3.31 -4.26
C GLN A 22 5.35 -2.92 -4.37
N GLU A 23 4.95 -1.96 -3.53
CA GLU A 23 3.64 -1.32 -3.57
C GLU A 23 3.32 -0.91 -5.01
N GLY A 24 2.23 -1.49 -5.55
CA GLY A 24 1.86 -1.27 -6.93
C GLY A 24 1.45 0.18 -7.20
N PRO A 25 1.47 0.65 -8.46
CA PRO A 25 1.01 2.00 -8.81
C PRO A 25 -0.44 2.24 -8.36
N ALA A 26 -1.29 1.20 -8.40
CA ALA A 26 -2.66 1.25 -7.90
C ALA A 26 -2.73 1.41 -6.36
N GLU A 27 -1.89 0.71 -5.60
CA GLU A 27 -1.84 0.86 -4.13
C GLU A 27 -1.33 2.23 -3.71
N ARG A 28 -0.33 2.78 -4.43
CA ARG A 28 0.18 4.12 -4.16
C ARG A 28 -0.89 5.19 -4.43
N ALA A 29 -1.63 5.03 -5.52
CA ALA A 29 -2.77 5.90 -5.85
C ALA A 29 -3.91 5.76 -4.82
N GLY A 30 -4.23 4.53 -4.40
CA GLY A 30 -5.21 4.31 -3.33
C GLY A 30 -4.80 5.00 -2.02
N ARG A 31 -3.53 4.85 -1.61
CA ARG A 31 -3.00 5.51 -0.42
C ARG A 31 -3.02 7.03 -0.48
N SER A 32 -2.75 7.64 -1.62
CA SER A 32 -2.80 9.10 -1.74
C SER A 32 -4.25 9.62 -1.69
N LEU A 33 -5.19 8.92 -2.32
CA LEU A 33 -6.62 9.24 -2.27
C LEU A 33 -7.17 9.09 -0.84
N ASP A 34 -6.81 8.03 -0.14
CA ASP A 34 -7.22 7.79 1.24
C ASP A 34 -6.73 8.91 2.18
N LYS A 35 -5.44 9.27 2.09
CA LYS A 35 -4.86 10.40 2.85
C LYS A 35 -5.55 11.72 2.56
N ALA A 36 -5.88 11.98 1.30
CA ALA A 36 -6.60 13.19 0.90
C ALA A 36 -8.03 13.21 1.49
N GLY A 37 -8.76 12.09 1.37
CA GLY A 37 -10.09 11.94 1.95
C GLY A 37 -10.09 12.10 3.47
N GLN A 38 -9.08 11.55 4.15
CA GLN A 38 -8.92 11.70 5.60
C GLN A 38 -8.63 13.15 5.99
N SER A 39 -7.76 13.85 5.25
CA SER A 39 -7.47 15.27 5.51
C SER A 39 -8.70 16.16 5.35
N VAL A 40 -9.52 15.89 4.33
CA VAL A 40 -10.79 16.58 4.12
C VAL A 40 -11.75 16.29 5.27
N ARG A 41 -11.91 15.01 5.66
CA ARG A 41 -12.73 14.59 6.81
C ARG A 41 -12.30 15.27 8.10
N ASP A 42 -11.01 15.32 8.38
CA ASP A 42 -10.45 15.93 9.58
C ASP A 42 -10.65 17.45 9.60
N THR A 43 -10.82 18.07 8.43
CA THR A 43 -11.14 19.49 8.29
C THR A 43 -12.63 19.77 8.50
N VAL A 44 -13.51 18.92 7.96
CA VAL A 44 -14.97 19.11 8.08
C VAL A 44 -15.54 18.59 9.40
N ASP A 45 -14.95 17.53 9.97
CA ASP A 45 -15.27 16.96 11.28
C ASP A 45 -13.96 16.74 12.07
N PRO A 46 -13.43 17.83 12.66
CA PRO A 46 -12.22 17.75 13.44
C PRO A 46 -12.46 16.90 14.70
N PRO A 47 -11.45 16.09 15.12
CA PRO A 47 -11.58 15.27 16.32
C PRO A 47 -11.87 16.16 17.53
N ARG A 48 -12.96 15.83 18.23
CA ARG A 48 -13.50 16.70 19.28
C ARG A 48 -12.74 16.61 20.60
N GLY A 49 -11.85 15.63 20.73
CA GLY A 49 -11.02 15.48 21.93
C GLY A 49 -9.81 14.54 21.78
N PRO A 50 -8.97 14.44 22.83
CA PRO A 50 -7.73 13.65 22.81
C PRO A 50 -7.97 12.14 22.61
N VAL A 51 -9.07 11.63 23.18
CA VAL A 51 -9.47 10.22 23.08
C VAL A 51 -9.79 9.84 21.63
N GLU A 52 -10.49 10.71 20.91
CA GLU A 52 -10.87 10.49 19.51
C GLU A 52 -9.66 10.56 18.56
N ARG A 53 -8.69 11.44 18.86
CA ARG A 53 -7.40 11.50 18.15
C ARG A 53 -6.60 10.22 18.37
N LEU A 54 -6.55 9.74 19.61
CA LEU A 54 -5.83 8.53 19.98
C LEU A 54 -6.49 7.29 19.34
N GLY A 55 -7.81 7.19 19.40
CA GLY A 55 -8.58 6.14 18.71
C GLY A 55 -8.26 6.09 17.22
N ARG A 56 -8.28 7.24 16.53
CA ARG A 56 -7.87 7.34 15.12
C ARG A 56 -6.42 6.92 14.86
N SER A 57 -5.50 7.22 15.78
CA SER A 57 -4.10 6.81 15.62
C SER A 57 -3.88 5.32 15.83
N VAL A 58 -4.62 4.71 16.77
CA VAL A 58 -4.60 3.27 17.01
C VAL A 58 -5.20 2.54 15.83
N ASP A 59 -6.34 2.99 15.32
CA ASP A 59 -7.01 2.41 14.15
C ASP A 59 -6.07 2.36 12.92
N ARG A 60 -5.35 3.46 12.63
CA ARG A 60 -4.32 3.52 11.57
C ARG A 60 -3.09 2.65 11.80
N ALA A 61 -2.80 2.28 13.04
CA ALA A 61 -1.66 1.42 13.35
C ALA A 61 -2.03 -0.07 13.25
N VAL A 62 -3.32 -0.38 13.35
CA VAL A 62 -3.85 -1.75 13.35
C VAL A 62 -4.34 -2.17 11.96
N ASN A 63 -4.77 -1.21 11.12
CA ASN A 63 -5.18 -1.41 9.74
C ASN A 63 -4.08 -1.02 8.74
#